data_AF-A0A3C1PQ16-F1
#
_entry.id   AF-A0A3C1PQ16-F1
#
_cell.length_a   1.000
_cell.length_b   1.000
_cell.length_c   1.000
_cell.angle_alpha   90.00
_cell.angle_beta   90.00
_cell.angle_gamma   90.00
#
_symmetry.space_group_name_H-M   'P 1'
#
loop_
_entity.id
_entity.type
_entity.pdbx_description
1 polymer ?
#
loop_
_entity_poly.entity_id
_entity_poly.type
_entity_poly.pdbx_seq_one_letter_code
_entity_poly.pdbx_strand_id
1 'polypeptide(L)'
;MIEQLFRRKSITSILKHAETGGDTETHLKKNLNVFDLTAMGIAAIVGAGIFGTIGNAASTGGPAVSLLFVFTAFACGLSAMSYARFASTIPISGGAYTYAYASFGEFIAWIIGWALIMEYAVGNIAVAISWSDYFTSLLLGLGMHFPDYLSVDYLSAMRGNTQVQSLLAAGTPFDQISFGLQQAQHAWLTAPQIGGFRIIADLPAFAIVFAISVLVYIGIQETKVAGNIMVIIKLIILFMVIAIGAFYVSPENWSPFAPNGIPGVLKGISGVFFAYIGFDAISTTAEECKNPQRDLPRAMILAL
;
A
#
# COMPACT_ATOMS: atom_id res chain seq x y z
N MET A 1 -16.93 -26.38 -24.60
CA MET A 1 -15.94 -25.28 -24.54
C MET A 1 -16.31 -24.25 -23.47
N ILE A 2 -17.54 -23.70 -23.46
CA ILE A 2 -17.96 -22.74 -22.42
C ILE A 2 -18.04 -23.36 -21.02
N GLU A 3 -18.50 -24.62 -20.89
CA GLU A 3 -18.55 -25.32 -19.60
C GLU A 3 -17.17 -25.54 -18.96
N GLN A 4 -16.09 -25.60 -19.76
CA GLN A 4 -14.73 -25.71 -19.22
C GLN A 4 -14.27 -24.40 -18.57
N LEU A 5 -14.76 -23.24 -19.02
CA LEU A 5 -14.41 -21.92 -18.47
C LEU A 5 -15.02 -21.66 -17.09
N PHE A 6 -16.13 -22.33 -16.74
CA PHE A 6 -16.83 -22.15 -15.45
C PHE A 6 -16.58 -23.29 -14.45
N ARG A 7 -15.56 -24.12 -14.71
CA ARG A 7 -15.24 -25.23 -13.80
C ARG A 7 -14.88 -24.69 -12.42
N ARG A 8 -15.57 -25.20 -11.40
CA ARG A 8 -15.29 -24.90 -9.99
C ARG A 8 -14.44 -26.00 -9.38
N LYS A 9 -13.48 -25.64 -8.55
CA LYS A 9 -12.72 -26.60 -7.74
C LYS A 9 -13.51 -26.84 -6.47
N SER A 10 -13.80 -28.10 -6.16
CA SER A 10 -14.58 -28.43 -4.96
C SER A 10 -13.77 -28.06 -3.72
N ILE A 11 -14.42 -27.54 -2.69
CA ILE A 11 -13.77 -27.17 -1.42
C ILE A 11 -12.98 -28.35 -0.85
N THR A 12 -13.53 -29.56 -0.93
CA THR A 12 -12.86 -30.80 -0.50
C THR A 12 -11.55 -31.06 -1.25
N SER A 13 -11.51 -30.79 -2.56
CA SER A 13 -10.27 -30.94 -3.34
C SER A 13 -9.23 -29.87 -3.02
N ILE A 14 -9.67 -28.65 -2.70
CA ILE A 14 -8.81 -27.54 -2.27
C ILE A 14 -8.16 -27.87 -0.92
N LEU A 15 -8.97 -28.28 0.06
CA LEU A 15 -8.51 -28.68 1.39
C LEU A 15 -7.56 -29.88 1.32
N LYS A 16 -7.90 -30.90 0.53
CA LYS A 16 -7.05 -32.07 0.34
C LYS A 16 -5.68 -31.68 -0.23
N HIS A 17 -5.63 -30.74 -1.19
CA HIS A 17 -4.37 -30.28 -1.79
C HIS A 17 -3.49 -29.52 -0.78
N ALA A 18 -4.11 -28.72 0.09
CA ALA A 18 -3.42 -28.03 1.18
C ALA A 18 -2.91 -29.02 2.25
N GLU A 19 -3.67 -30.06 2.56
CA GLU A 19 -3.27 -31.10 3.53
C GLU A 19 -2.16 -32.01 3.00
N THR A 20 -2.18 -32.37 1.71
CA THR A 20 -1.17 -33.25 1.10
C THR A 20 0.17 -32.57 0.82
N GLY A 21 0.26 -31.24 0.94
CA GLY A 21 1.45 -30.46 0.61
C GLY A 21 1.84 -30.62 -0.86
N GLY A 22 1.48 -29.66 -1.73
CA GLY A 22 1.84 -29.74 -3.14
C GLY A 22 3.34 -29.99 -3.32
N ASP A 23 3.75 -31.15 -3.84
CA ASP A 23 5.10 -31.63 -4.19
C ASP A 23 6.28 -31.31 -3.22
N THR A 24 6.04 -30.76 -2.03
CA THR A 24 7.06 -30.31 -1.07
C THR A 24 6.71 -30.81 0.33
N GLU A 25 7.54 -31.72 0.86
CA GLU A 25 7.38 -32.39 2.16
C GLU A 25 7.53 -31.49 3.40
N THR A 26 7.61 -30.17 3.24
CA THR A 26 7.84 -29.23 4.34
C THR A 26 6.54 -28.64 4.87
N HIS A 27 5.99 -29.23 5.94
CA HIS A 27 4.90 -28.61 6.69
C HIS A 27 5.40 -27.40 7.49
N LEU A 28 4.80 -26.23 7.26
CA LEU A 28 5.07 -25.01 8.02
C LEU A 28 4.65 -25.17 9.49
N LYS A 29 5.41 -24.56 10.41
CA LYS A 29 5.09 -24.61 11.85
C LYS A 29 3.93 -23.67 12.16
N LYS A 30 2.81 -24.22 12.63
CA LYS A 30 1.62 -23.48 13.05
C LYS A 30 1.83 -22.71 14.36
N ASN A 31 2.45 -21.53 14.28
CA ASN A 31 2.89 -20.76 15.43
C ASN A 31 2.22 -19.38 15.58
N LEU A 32 1.43 -18.95 14.60
CA LEU A 32 0.74 -17.66 14.60
C LEU A 32 -0.61 -17.76 15.33
N ASN A 33 -0.89 -16.78 16.17
CA ASN A 33 -2.17 -16.58 16.85
C ASN A 33 -2.90 -15.34 16.30
N VAL A 34 -4.10 -15.05 16.81
CA VAL A 34 -4.88 -13.86 16.41
C VAL A 34 -4.08 -12.56 16.53
N PHE A 35 -3.31 -12.37 17.59
CA PHE A 35 -2.53 -11.14 17.79
C PHE A 35 -1.41 -11.00 16.77
N ASP A 36 -0.68 -12.08 16.49
CA ASP A 36 0.37 -12.12 15.48
C ASP A 36 -0.23 -11.78 14.10
N LEU A 37 -1.39 -12.36 13.76
CA LEU A 37 -2.10 -12.09 12.50
C LEU A 37 -2.66 -10.67 12.40
N THR A 38 -3.25 -10.14 13.48
CA THR A 38 -3.74 -8.77 13.53
C THR A 38 -2.58 -7.79 13.40
N ALA A 39 -1.46 -8.05 14.08
CA ALA A 39 -0.25 -7.23 13.96
C ALA A 39 0.26 -7.23 12.51
N MET A 40 0.36 -8.40 11.86
CA MET A 40 0.72 -8.50 10.44
C MET A 40 -0.23 -7.72 9.54
N GLY A 41 -1.55 -7.80 9.79
CA GLY A 41 -2.55 -7.02 9.06
C GLY A 41 -2.35 -5.51 9.21
N ILE A 42 -2.19 -5.03 10.44
CA ILE A 42 -1.88 -3.63 10.73
C ILE A 42 -0.56 -3.23 10.07
N ALA A 43 0.45 -4.12 10.06
CA ALA A 43 1.74 -3.86 9.43
C ALA A 43 1.62 -3.62 7.92
N ALA A 44 0.74 -4.39 7.27
CA ALA A 44 0.49 -4.34 5.83
C ALA A 44 -0.32 -3.09 5.45
N ILE A 45 -1.30 -2.71 6.27
CA ILE A 45 -2.16 -1.53 6.05
C ILE A 45 -1.41 -0.23 6.37
N VAL A 46 -0.72 -0.18 7.52
CA VAL A 46 0.01 1.01 7.98
C VAL A 46 1.37 1.09 7.29
N GLY A 47 1.39 1.79 6.16
CA GLY A 47 2.58 2.02 5.36
C GLY A 47 2.45 3.24 4.44
N ALA A 48 2.88 3.06 3.19
CA ALA A 48 2.96 4.13 2.20
C ALA A 48 1.62 4.86 1.95
N GLY A 49 0.48 4.20 2.16
CA GLY A 49 -0.82 4.85 2.04
C GLY A 49 -1.01 5.99 3.04
N ILE A 50 -0.88 5.71 4.34
CA ILE A 50 -1.08 6.74 5.39
C ILE A 50 0.05 7.77 5.38
N PHE A 51 1.30 7.34 5.20
CA PHE A 51 2.45 8.23 5.27
C PHE A 51 2.66 9.04 3.96
N GLY A 52 2.47 8.44 2.80
CA GLY A 52 2.77 9.09 1.51
C GLY A 52 1.58 9.77 0.83
N THR A 53 0.37 9.18 0.88
CA THR A 53 -0.73 9.64 0.02
C THR A 53 -1.67 10.65 0.68
N ILE A 54 -1.72 10.70 2.02
CA ILE A 54 -2.65 11.58 2.76
C ILE A 54 -2.37 13.06 2.49
N GLY A 55 -1.11 13.47 2.47
CA GLY A 55 -0.73 14.87 2.20
C GLY A 55 -1.23 15.34 0.84
N ASN A 56 -1.06 14.52 -0.19
CA ASN A 56 -1.57 14.80 -1.53
C ASN A 56 -3.10 14.87 -1.56
N ALA A 57 -3.79 13.90 -0.94
CA ALA A 57 -5.24 13.91 -0.85
C ALA A 57 -5.74 15.17 -0.14
N ALA A 58 -5.18 15.52 1.01
CA ALA A 58 -5.52 16.70 1.79
C ALA A 58 -5.23 18.01 1.05
N SER A 59 -4.14 18.08 0.27
CA SER A 59 -3.82 19.27 -0.55
C SER A 59 -4.92 19.58 -1.58
N THR A 60 -5.55 18.53 -2.14
CA THR A 60 -6.61 18.69 -3.15
C THR A 60 -8.02 18.72 -2.57
N GLY A 61 -8.30 17.91 -1.56
CA GLY A 61 -9.64 17.74 -0.98
C GLY A 61 -9.88 18.61 0.26
N GLY A 62 -8.83 19.15 0.86
CA GLY A 62 -8.89 19.90 2.10
C GLY A 62 -9.29 19.06 3.31
N PRO A 63 -9.77 19.71 4.39
CA PRO A 63 -10.22 19.05 5.62
C PRO A 63 -11.31 17.98 5.41
N ALA A 64 -12.12 18.10 4.35
CA ALA A 64 -13.17 17.15 3.98
C ALA A 64 -12.68 15.73 3.64
N VAL A 65 -11.37 15.54 3.39
CA VAL A 65 -10.76 14.21 3.23
C VAL A 65 -10.93 13.36 4.50
N SER A 66 -11.07 13.97 5.68
CA SER A 66 -11.39 13.24 6.92
C SER A 66 -12.70 12.45 6.82
N LEU A 67 -13.75 13.01 6.21
CA LEU A 67 -15.00 12.30 5.97
C LEU A 67 -14.82 11.18 4.95
N LEU A 68 -13.95 11.38 3.96
CA LEU A 68 -13.64 10.36 2.98
C LEU A 68 -13.02 9.12 3.62
N PHE A 69 -12.10 9.31 4.58
CA PHE A 69 -11.56 8.21 5.39
C PHE A 69 -12.65 7.43 6.12
N VAL A 70 -13.64 8.10 6.72
CA VAL A 70 -14.76 7.44 7.40
C VAL A 70 -15.61 6.61 6.44
N PHE A 71 -15.95 7.16 5.27
CA PHE A 71 -16.73 6.42 4.26
C PHE A 71 -15.95 5.24 3.69
N THR A 72 -14.65 5.41 3.41
CA THR A 72 -13.79 4.33 2.93
C THR A 72 -13.63 3.25 4.01
N ALA A 73 -13.43 3.62 5.27
CA ALA A 73 -13.36 2.66 6.38
C ALA A 73 -14.63 1.81 6.46
N PHE A 74 -15.81 2.42 6.32
CA PHE A 74 -17.07 1.69 6.29
C PHE A 74 -17.15 0.72 5.11
N ALA A 75 -16.82 1.18 3.89
CA ALA A 75 -16.83 0.33 2.70
C ALA A 75 -15.83 -0.84 2.81
N CYS A 76 -14.61 -0.57 3.29
CA CYS A 76 -13.60 -1.59 3.55
C CYS A 76 -14.03 -2.54 4.67
N GLY A 77 -14.76 -2.07 5.68
CA GLY A 77 -15.30 -2.93 6.75
C GLY A 77 -16.34 -3.93 6.23
N LEU A 78 -17.22 -3.50 5.33
CA LEU A 78 -18.16 -4.42 4.65
C LEU A 78 -17.42 -5.45 3.79
N SER A 79 -16.36 -5.04 3.10
CA SER A 79 -15.49 -5.94 2.33
C SER A 79 -14.78 -6.93 3.25
N ALA A 80 -14.16 -6.47 4.33
CA ALA A 80 -13.45 -7.29 5.31
C ALA A 80 -14.37 -8.32 5.95
N MET A 81 -15.64 -8.00 6.24
CA MET A 81 -16.62 -8.99 6.71
C MET A 81 -16.90 -10.08 5.68
N SER A 82 -16.94 -9.73 4.39
CA SER A 82 -17.11 -10.70 3.31
C SER A 82 -15.90 -11.62 3.19
N TYR A 83 -14.69 -11.06 3.25
CA TYR A 83 -13.43 -11.82 3.28
C TYR A 83 -13.32 -12.72 4.51
N ALA A 84 -13.69 -12.21 5.69
CA ALA A 84 -13.72 -12.96 6.93
C ALA A 84 -14.62 -14.20 6.83
N ARG A 85 -15.77 -14.08 6.14
CA ARG A 85 -16.65 -15.23 5.90
C ARG A 85 -16.06 -16.27 4.95
N PHE A 86 -15.34 -15.83 3.92
CA PHE A 86 -14.60 -16.75 3.04
C PHE A 86 -13.46 -17.43 3.79
N ALA A 87 -12.65 -16.69 4.54
CA ALA A 87 -11.53 -17.23 5.32
C ALA A 87 -11.99 -18.24 6.39
N SER A 88 -13.18 -18.04 7.00
CA SER A 88 -13.72 -19.02 7.96
C SER A 88 -14.12 -20.35 7.30
N THR A 89 -14.47 -20.30 6.01
CA THR A 89 -15.04 -21.44 5.27
C THR A 89 -13.98 -22.17 4.44
N ILE A 90 -13.01 -21.42 3.90
CA ILE A 90 -11.93 -21.90 3.05
C ILE A 90 -10.61 -21.44 3.70
N PRO A 91 -10.19 -22.06 4.82
CA PRO A 91 -9.06 -21.62 5.63
C PRO A 91 -7.71 -22.07 5.04
N ILE A 92 -7.48 -21.77 3.76
CA ILE A 92 -6.24 -22.15 3.06
C ILE A 92 -5.52 -20.93 2.52
N SER A 93 -4.22 -21.07 2.29
CA SER A 93 -3.42 -20.00 1.68
C SER A 93 -3.83 -19.85 0.22
N GLY A 94 -4.32 -18.67 -0.16
CA GLY A 94 -4.76 -18.45 -1.54
C GLY A 94 -5.72 -17.27 -1.79
N GLY A 95 -6.14 -16.56 -0.74
CA GLY A 95 -6.81 -15.26 -0.82
C GLY A 95 -8.01 -15.18 -1.79
N ALA A 96 -8.20 -13.99 -2.36
CA ALA A 96 -9.36 -13.69 -3.21
C ALA A 96 -9.45 -14.56 -4.47
N TYR A 97 -8.31 -14.94 -5.05
CA TYR A 97 -8.25 -15.87 -6.19
C TYR A 97 -8.93 -17.19 -5.87
N THR A 98 -8.57 -17.80 -4.74
CA THR A 98 -9.12 -19.10 -4.32
C THR A 98 -10.60 -19.00 -4.00
N TYR A 99 -11.01 -17.92 -3.33
CA TYR A 99 -12.42 -17.68 -3.02
C TYR A 99 -13.26 -17.56 -4.29
N ALA A 100 -12.77 -16.82 -5.29
CA ALA A 100 -13.42 -16.69 -6.59
C ALA A 100 -13.47 -18.01 -7.36
N TYR A 101 -12.41 -18.81 -7.30
CA TYR A 101 -12.37 -20.13 -7.96
C TYR A 101 -13.44 -21.06 -7.37
N ALA A 102 -13.61 -21.04 -6.05
CA ALA A 102 -14.64 -21.83 -5.37
C ALA A 102 -16.07 -21.34 -5.67
N SER A 103 -16.28 -20.02 -5.74
CA SER A 103 -17.62 -19.42 -5.90
C SER A 103 -18.09 -19.28 -7.34
N PHE A 104 -17.24 -18.79 -8.23
CA PHE A 104 -17.60 -18.39 -9.59
C PHE A 104 -17.00 -19.29 -10.68
N GLY A 105 -15.89 -19.98 -10.37
CA GLY A 105 -15.20 -20.86 -11.30
C GLY A 105 -13.97 -20.23 -11.95
N GLU A 106 -13.30 -21.02 -12.79
CA GLU A 106 -11.96 -20.75 -13.29
C GLU A 106 -11.81 -19.40 -14.03
N PHE A 107 -12.72 -19.04 -14.93
CA PHE A 107 -12.58 -17.81 -15.71
C PHE A 107 -12.59 -16.54 -14.86
N ILE A 108 -13.53 -16.43 -13.92
CA ILE A 108 -13.59 -15.27 -13.00
C ILE A 108 -12.40 -15.27 -12.05
N ALA A 109 -12.00 -16.44 -11.56
CA ALA A 109 -10.79 -16.57 -10.75
C ALA A 109 -9.53 -16.15 -11.51
N TRP A 110 -9.42 -16.51 -12.79
CA TRP A 110 -8.30 -16.12 -13.66
C TRP A 110 -8.21 -14.61 -13.85
N ILE A 111 -9.35 -13.93 -14.10
CA ILE A 111 -9.39 -12.47 -14.17
C ILE A 111 -8.92 -11.84 -12.85
N ILE A 112 -9.44 -12.33 -11.72
CA ILE A 112 -9.07 -11.83 -10.39
C ILE A 112 -7.59 -12.11 -10.11
N GLY A 113 -7.05 -13.26 -10.50
CA GLY A 113 -5.64 -13.60 -10.34
C GLY A 113 -4.73 -12.62 -11.07
N TRP A 114 -5.05 -12.28 -12.33
CA TRP A 114 -4.30 -11.25 -13.07
C TRP A 114 -4.43 -9.86 -12.46
N ALA A 115 -5.62 -9.50 -11.97
CA ALA A 115 -5.83 -8.25 -11.26
C ALA A 115 -4.96 -8.16 -9.99
N LEU A 116 -4.89 -9.23 -9.19
CA LEU A 116 -4.05 -9.30 -7.99
C LEU A 116 -2.56 -9.20 -8.32
N ILE A 117 -2.08 -9.86 -9.38
CA ILE A 117 -0.68 -9.73 -9.80
C ILE A 117 -0.34 -8.28 -10.14
N MET A 118 -1.24 -7.60 -10.88
CA MET A 118 -1.06 -6.18 -11.19
C MET A 118 -1.13 -5.30 -9.94
N GLU A 119 -2.06 -5.58 -9.03
CA GLU A 119 -2.24 -4.84 -7.77
C GLU A 119 -0.97 -4.92 -6.91
N TYR A 120 -0.43 -6.12 -6.66
CA TYR A 120 0.80 -6.28 -5.89
C TYR A 120 2.02 -5.64 -6.59
N ALA A 121 2.11 -5.71 -7.92
CA ALA A 121 3.19 -5.08 -8.66
C ALA A 121 3.15 -3.55 -8.55
N VAL A 122 1.98 -2.93 -8.79
CA VAL A 122 1.79 -1.48 -8.68
C VAL A 122 1.93 -1.02 -7.23
N GLY A 123 1.41 -1.79 -6.27
CA GLY A 123 1.53 -1.52 -4.84
C GLY A 123 2.98 -1.48 -4.38
N ASN A 124 3.80 -2.47 -4.79
CA ASN A 124 5.23 -2.50 -4.45
C ASN A 124 5.99 -1.28 -5.00
N ILE A 125 5.66 -0.84 -6.22
CA ILE A 125 6.25 0.37 -6.82
C ILE A 125 5.87 1.60 -5.99
N ALA A 126 4.58 1.77 -5.66
CA ALA A 126 4.10 2.90 -4.86
C ALA A 126 4.74 2.95 -3.46
N VAL A 127 4.90 1.79 -2.82
CA VAL A 127 5.58 1.67 -1.51
C VAL A 127 7.05 2.05 -1.62
N ALA A 128 7.75 1.62 -2.67
CA ALA A 128 9.16 1.94 -2.89
C ALA A 128 9.40 3.43 -3.14
N ILE A 129 8.54 4.08 -3.93
CA ILE A 129 8.59 5.54 -4.17
C ILE A 129 8.38 6.28 -2.85
N SER A 130 7.34 5.92 -2.09
CA SER A 130 7.09 6.56 -0.80
C SER A 130 8.26 6.37 0.17
N TRP A 131 8.90 5.20 0.18
CA TRP A 131 10.11 4.99 0.97
C TRP A 131 11.28 5.88 0.52
N SER A 132 11.47 6.05 -0.79
CA SER A 132 12.49 6.93 -1.36
C SER A 132 12.30 8.39 -0.96
N ASP A 133 11.06 8.89 -1.01
CA ASP A 133 10.72 10.25 -0.59
C ASP A 133 11.09 10.51 0.88
N TYR A 134 10.76 9.57 1.77
CA TYR A 134 11.13 9.66 3.18
C TYR A 134 12.63 9.54 3.41
N PHE A 135 13.30 8.64 2.69
CA PHE A 135 14.73 8.44 2.79
C PHE A 135 15.51 9.69 2.37
N THR A 136 15.16 10.28 1.23
CA THR A 136 15.81 11.49 0.72
C THR A 136 15.48 12.73 1.56
N SER A 137 14.25 12.83 2.07
CA SER A 137 13.87 13.87 3.04
C SER A 137 14.66 13.76 4.35
N LEU A 138 14.89 12.54 4.84
CA LEU A 138 15.73 12.30 6.02
C LEU A 138 17.18 12.70 5.77
N LEU A 139 17.75 12.33 4.62
CA LEU A 139 19.11 12.74 4.23
C LEU A 139 19.24 14.26 4.19
N LEU A 140 18.26 14.95 3.60
CA LEU A 140 18.21 16.41 3.57
C LEU A 140 18.17 16.99 4.99
N GLY A 141 17.37 16.42 5.89
CA GLY A 141 17.31 16.82 7.31
C GLY A 141 18.63 16.60 8.07
N LEU A 142 19.46 15.64 7.63
CA LEU A 142 20.81 15.41 8.14
C LEU A 142 21.89 16.29 7.45
N GLY A 143 21.49 17.16 6.52
CA GLY A 143 22.39 18.02 5.75
C GLY A 143 23.06 17.31 4.56
N MET A 144 22.66 16.08 4.23
CA MET A 144 23.15 15.35 3.06
C MET A 144 22.23 15.59 1.86
N HIS A 145 22.72 16.32 0.86
CA HIS A 145 21.98 16.56 -0.37
C HIS A 145 22.09 15.36 -1.31
N PHE A 146 20.97 14.68 -1.55
CA PHE A 146 20.86 13.67 -2.59
C PHE A 146 20.44 14.33 -3.91
N PRO A 147 21.03 13.98 -5.07
CA PRO A 147 20.68 14.63 -6.34
C PRO A 147 19.21 14.37 -6.73
N ASP A 148 18.46 15.44 -7.00
CA ASP A 148 17.01 15.33 -7.26
C ASP A 148 16.68 14.49 -8.50
N TYR A 149 17.53 14.54 -9.54
CA TYR A 149 17.36 13.70 -10.74
C TYR A 149 17.56 12.20 -10.48
N LEU A 150 18.10 11.83 -9.31
CA LEU A 150 18.22 10.44 -8.85
C LEU A 150 17.18 10.05 -7.80
N SER A 151 16.31 10.97 -7.35
CA SER A 151 15.30 10.71 -6.32
C SER A 151 13.86 10.72 -6.84
N VAL A 152 13.68 10.90 -8.16
CA VAL A 152 12.34 10.98 -8.77
C VAL A 152 12.32 10.18 -10.06
N ASP A 153 11.15 9.66 -10.43
CA ASP A 153 10.98 9.00 -11.72
C ASP A 153 10.86 10.02 -12.88
N TYR A 154 11.17 9.53 -14.09
CA TYR A 154 11.19 10.34 -15.30
C TYR A 154 9.83 11.00 -15.64
N LEU A 155 8.72 10.28 -15.47
CA LEU A 155 7.39 10.79 -15.80
C LEU A 155 6.95 11.86 -14.81
N SER A 156 7.22 11.66 -13.52
CA SER A 156 6.93 12.64 -12.47
C SER A 156 7.77 13.91 -12.65
N ALA A 157 9.05 13.80 -12.98
CA ALA A 157 9.89 14.96 -13.30
C ALA A 157 9.37 15.75 -14.52
N MET A 158 8.98 15.05 -15.59
CA MET A 158 8.43 15.68 -16.79
C MET A 158 7.11 16.41 -16.52
N ARG A 159 6.18 15.75 -15.83
CA ARG A 159 4.87 16.30 -15.47
C ARG A 159 5.04 17.47 -14.51
N GLY A 160 5.91 17.33 -13.50
CA GLY A 160 6.25 18.38 -12.55
C GLY A 160 6.77 19.63 -13.27
N ASN A 161 7.76 19.49 -14.16
CA ASN A 161 8.25 20.63 -14.94
C ASN A 161 7.14 21.29 -15.78
N THR A 162 6.30 20.51 -16.45
CA THR A 162 5.21 21.06 -17.28
C THR A 162 4.19 21.81 -16.41
N GLN A 163 3.86 21.27 -15.24
CA GLN A 163 2.93 21.89 -14.30
C GLN A 163 3.50 23.18 -13.72
N VAL A 164 4.78 23.21 -13.32
CA VAL A 164 5.45 24.43 -12.85
C VAL A 164 5.45 25.49 -13.94
N GLN A 165 5.78 25.13 -15.19
CA GLN A 165 5.72 26.08 -16.31
C GLN A 165 4.32 26.66 -16.52
N SER A 166 3.28 25.84 -16.38
CA SER A 166 1.89 26.31 -16.49
C SER A 166 1.48 27.26 -15.36
N LEU A 167 1.95 27.03 -14.13
CA LEU A 167 1.68 27.88 -12.97
C LEU A 167 2.43 29.21 -13.06
N LEU A 168 3.70 29.17 -13.49
CA LEU A 168 4.48 30.38 -13.75
C LEU A 168 3.85 31.22 -14.87
N ALA A 169 3.38 30.58 -15.94
CA ALA A 169 2.65 31.26 -17.02
C ALA A 169 1.31 31.85 -16.56
N ALA A 170 0.66 31.25 -15.57
CA ALA A 170 -0.55 31.77 -14.92
C ALA A 170 -0.27 32.90 -13.91
N GLY A 171 1.00 33.26 -13.69
CA GLY A 171 1.42 34.35 -12.81
C GLY A 171 1.63 33.94 -11.34
N THR A 172 1.64 32.64 -11.03
CA THR A 172 1.98 32.15 -9.68
C THR A 172 3.49 32.30 -9.44
N PRO A 173 3.94 33.03 -8.40
CA PRO A 173 5.35 33.13 -8.03
C PRO A 173 5.96 31.76 -7.70
N PHE A 174 7.24 31.54 -8.02
CA PHE A 174 7.91 30.25 -7.84
C PHE A 174 7.94 29.79 -6.38
N ASP A 175 8.12 30.72 -5.44
CA ASP A 175 8.13 30.49 -3.99
C ASP A 175 6.80 29.99 -3.43
N GLN A 176 5.69 30.25 -4.13
CA GLN A 176 4.35 29.79 -3.75
C GLN A 176 4.00 28.41 -4.32
N ILE A 177 4.84 27.87 -5.21
CA ILE A 177 4.69 26.52 -5.76
C ILE A 177 5.09 25.49 -4.70
N SER A 178 4.40 24.35 -4.66
CA SER A 178 4.72 23.30 -3.69
C SER A 178 6.15 22.79 -3.83
N PHE A 179 6.79 22.50 -2.69
CA PHE A 179 8.18 22.02 -2.63
C PHE A 179 8.42 20.81 -3.54
N GLY A 180 7.50 19.84 -3.56
CA GLY A 180 7.62 18.66 -4.44
C GLY A 180 7.60 18.99 -5.93
N LEU A 181 6.82 20.00 -6.35
CA LEU A 181 6.82 20.45 -7.75
C LEU A 181 8.10 21.21 -8.11
N GLN A 182 8.61 22.03 -7.18
CA GLN A 182 9.91 22.69 -7.35
C GLN A 182 11.04 21.66 -7.50
N GLN A 183 11.05 20.63 -6.66
CA GLN A 183 12.05 19.55 -6.72
C GLN A 183 11.96 18.76 -8.04
N ALA A 184 10.75 18.41 -8.48
CA ALA A 184 10.53 17.74 -9.76
C ALA A 184 11.01 18.57 -10.95
N GLN A 185 10.80 19.90 -10.93
CA GLN A 185 11.34 20.80 -11.94
C GLN A 185 12.87 20.86 -11.88
N HIS A 186 13.44 20.99 -10.69
CA HIS A 186 14.90 21.05 -10.50
C HIS A 186 15.57 19.76 -11.02
N ALA A 187 15.00 18.59 -10.72
CA ALA A 187 15.41 17.31 -11.28
C ALA A 187 15.41 17.33 -12.81
N TRP A 188 14.35 17.84 -13.44
CA TRP A 188 14.23 17.90 -14.90
C TRP A 188 15.26 18.83 -15.57
N LEU A 189 15.60 19.93 -14.91
CA LEU A 189 16.54 20.93 -15.44
C LEU A 189 18.00 20.53 -15.22
N THR A 190 18.31 19.86 -14.11
CA THR A 190 19.68 19.47 -13.73
C THR A 190 20.10 18.10 -14.24
N ALA A 191 19.15 17.27 -14.69
CA ALA A 191 19.44 15.92 -15.17
C ALA A 191 20.43 15.93 -16.35
N PRO A 192 21.49 15.09 -16.30
CA PRO A 192 22.43 14.98 -17.41
C PRO A 192 21.74 14.38 -18.63
N GLN A 193 22.11 14.87 -19.81
CA GLN A 193 21.52 14.45 -21.08
C GLN A 193 22.52 13.62 -21.89
N ILE A 194 22.11 12.43 -22.33
CA ILE A 194 22.87 11.58 -23.26
C ILE A 194 21.99 11.32 -24.48
N GLY A 195 22.46 11.72 -25.67
CA GLY A 195 21.74 11.48 -26.93
C GLY A 195 20.33 12.10 -27.00
N GLY A 196 20.10 13.22 -26.30
CA GLY A 196 18.79 13.87 -26.21
C GLY A 196 17.85 13.30 -25.13
N PHE A 197 18.25 12.25 -24.42
CA PHE A 197 17.51 11.70 -23.29
C PHE A 197 18.07 12.19 -21.97
N ARG A 198 17.21 12.67 -21.07
CA ARG A 198 17.56 13.01 -19.68
C ARG A 198 17.67 11.73 -18.85
N ILE A 199 18.75 11.58 -18.11
CA ILE A 199 18.90 10.48 -17.15
C ILE A 199 18.22 10.88 -15.85
N ILE A 200 17.01 10.38 -15.66
CA ILE A 200 16.21 10.58 -14.44
C ILE A 200 15.69 9.22 -14.02
N ALA A 201 15.96 8.84 -12.77
CA ALA A 201 15.50 7.60 -12.19
C ALA A 201 15.50 7.69 -10.67
N ASP A 202 14.49 7.10 -10.03
CA ASP A 202 14.44 7.01 -8.57
C ASP A 202 15.35 5.85 -8.09
N LEU A 203 16.63 6.19 -7.84
CA LEU A 203 17.66 5.24 -7.45
C LEU A 203 17.43 4.63 -6.06
N PRO A 204 17.01 5.39 -5.02
CA PRO A 204 16.70 4.79 -3.73
C PRO A 204 15.49 3.84 -3.80
N ALA A 205 14.42 4.17 -4.54
CA ALA A 205 13.29 3.24 -4.73
C ALA A 205 13.73 1.96 -5.44
N PHE A 206 14.55 2.07 -6.49
CA PHE A 206 15.12 0.90 -7.17
C PHE A 206 15.98 0.06 -6.22
N ALA A 207 16.85 0.71 -5.42
CA ALA A 207 17.74 0.04 -4.49
C ALA A 207 16.98 -0.73 -3.41
N ILE A 208 15.91 -0.18 -2.83
CA ILE A 208 15.13 -0.88 -1.81
C ILE A 208 14.35 -2.05 -2.40
N VAL A 209 13.78 -1.91 -3.61
CA VAL A 209 13.12 -3.03 -4.31
C VAL A 209 14.12 -4.16 -4.58
N PHE A 210 15.32 -3.82 -5.05
CA PHE A 210 16.37 -4.80 -5.29
C PHE A 210 16.81 -5.49 -3.99
N ALA A 211 17.02 -4.73 -2.91
CA ALA A 211 17.40 -5.26 -1.60
C ALA A 211 16.33 -6.21 -1.03
N ILE A 212 15.05 -5.83 -1.09
CA ILE A 212 13.94 -6.68 -0.65
C ILE A 212 13.82 -7.92 -1.55
N SER A 213 14.04 -7.80 -2.86
CA SER A 213 14.02 -8.94 -3.78
C SER A 213 15.11 -9.96 -3.45
N VAL A 214 16.34 -9.49 -3.16
CA VAL A 214 17.45 -10.34 -2.70
C VAL A 214 17.11 -10.99 -1.36
N LEU A 215 16.53 -10.24 -0.43
CA LEU A 215 16.10 -10.74 0.87
C LEU A 215 15.06 -11.86 0.74
N VAL A 216 14.05 -11.66 -0.10
CA VAL A 216 13.02 -12.67 -0.39
C VAL A 216 13.62 -13.89 -1.09
N TYR A 217 14.58 -13.68 -2.01
CA TYR A 217 15.27 -14.77 -2.71
C TYR A 217 16.12 -15.64 -1.76
N ILE A 218 16.82 -15.04 -0.80
CA ILE A 218 17.60 -15.76 0.21
C ILE A 218 16.68 -16.56 1.15
N GLY A 219 15.44 -16.10 1.33
CA GLY A 219 14.44 -16.74 2.17
C GLY A 219 14.68 -16.45 3.65
N ILE A 220 14.15 -15.33 4.14
CA ILE A 220 14.15 -15.04 5.57
C ILE A 220 12.96 -15.78 6.22
N GLN A 221 13.27 -16.72 7.11
CA GLN A 221 12.30 -17.20 8.10
C GLN A 221 12.16 -16.12 9.18
N GLU A 222 11.28 -15.15 8.93
CA GLU A 222 11.00 -14.08 9.87
C GLU A 222 10.55 -14.67 11.21
N THR A 223 11.26 -14.29 12.27
CA THR A 223 10.78 -14.58 13.61
C THR A 223 9.63 -13.63 13.89
N LYS A 224 8.43 -14.16 14.16
CA LYS A 224 7.22 -13.37 14.48
C LYS A 224 7.41 -12.22 15.48
N VAL A 225 8.41 -12.33 16.36
CA VAL A 225 8.81 -11.28 17.30
C VAL A 225 9.29 -10.01 16.57
N ALA A 226 10.10 -10.14 15.53
CA ALA A 226 10.61 -9.02 14.75
C ALA A 226 9.47 -8.24 14.07
N GLY A 227 8.56 -8.96 13.40
CA GLY A 227 7.36 -8.39 12.80
C GLY A 227 6.48 -7.64 13.82
N ASN A 228 6.19 -8.26 14.97
CA ASN A 228 5.39 -7.64 16.02
C ASN A 228 6.06 -6.37 16.58
N ILE A 229 7.39 -6.38 16.79
CA ILE A 229 8.14 -5.20 17.25
C ILE A 229 8.02 -4.06 16.24
N MET A 230 8.17 -4.34 14.94
CA MET A 230 8.08 -3.31 13.90
C MET A 230 6.69 -2.63 13.88
N VAL A 231 5.62 -3.41 14.06
CA VAL A 231 4.25 -2.88 14.15
C VAL A 231 4.09 -1.97 15.36
N ILE A 232 4.56 -2.41 16.53
CA ILE A 232 4.51 -1.61 17.75
C ILE A 232 5.24 -0.27 17.54
N ILE A 233 6.43 -0.28 16.93
CA ILE A 233 7.18 0.94 16.62
C ILE A 233 6.36 1.85 15.70
N LYS A 234 5.78 1.33 14.61
CA LYS A 234 4.93 2.11 13.69
C LYS A 234 3.74 2.76 14.42
N LEU A 235 3.06 2.01 15.29
CA LEU A 235 1.93 2.52 16.05
C LEU A 235 2.36 3.58 17.07
N ILE A 236 3.48 3.40 17.77
CA ILE A 236 4.02 4.41 18.69
C ILE A 236 4.30 5.72 17.94
N ILE A 237 4.95 5.64 16.77
CA ILE A 237 5.23 6.83 15.95
C ILE A 237 3.92 7.52 15.55
N LEU A 238 2.92 6.75 15.11
CA LEU A 238 1.61 7.30 14.74
C LEU A 238 0.92 8.01 15.93
N PHE A 239 0.85 7.36 17.09
CA PHE A 239 0.26 7.96 18.28
C PHE A 239 1.04 9.18 18.76
N MET A 240 2.37 9.17 18.64
CA MET A 240 3.21 10.32 18.96
C MET A 240 2.89 11.51 18.04
N VAL A 241 2.78 11.28 16.73
CA VAL A 241 2.40 12.33 15.77
C VAL A 241 1.01 12.89 16.09
N ILE A 242 0.04 12.05 16.42
CA ILE A 242 -1.32 12.49 16.81
C ILE A 242 -1.27 13.29 18.11
N ALA A 243 -0.58 12.79 19.13
CA ALA A 243 -0.51 13.44 20.45
C ALA A 243 0.18 14.79 20.39
N ILE A 244 1.33 14.89 19.71
CA ILE A 244 2.04 16.15 19.52
C ILE A 244 1.23 17.07 18.60
N GLY A 245 0.75 16.56 17.47
CA GLY A 245 -0.01 17.31 16.48
C GLY A 245 -1.29 17.94 17.05
N ALA A 246 -1.95 17.27 18.00
CA ALA A 246 -3.13 17.79 18.68
C ALA A 246 -2.91 19.16 19.35
N PHE A 247 -1.69 19.45 19.83
CA PHE A 247 -1.35 20.75 20.42
C PHE A 247 -1.13 21.87 19.39
N TYR A 248 -0.95 21.53 18.12
CA TYR A 248 -0.72 22.47 17.02
C TYR A 248 -1.93 22.60 16.07
N VAL A 249 -3.10 22.05 16.46
CA VAL A 249 -4.32 22.17 15.66
C VAL A 249 -4.88 23.58 15.78
N SER A 250 -4.89 24.30 14.66
CA SER A 250 -5.57 25.59 14.48
C SER A 250 -6.90 25.37 13.73
N PRO A 251 -8.07 25.49 14.39
CA PRO A 251 -9.38 25.28 13.77
C PRO A 251 -9.66 26.19 12.57
N GLU A 252 -8.95 27.31 12.44
CA GLU A 252 -9.02 28.22 11.30
C GLU A 252 -8.67 27.50 9.98
N ASN A 253 -7.76 26.52 10.04
CA ASN A 253 -7.36 25.71 8.89
C ASN A 253 -8.46 24.73 8.43
N TRP A 254 -9.56 24.59 9.18
CA TRP A 254 -10.70 23.78 8.76
C TRP A 254 -11.64 24.51 7.80
N SER A 255 -11.43 25.81 7.60
CA SER A 255 -12.21 26.62 6.66
C SER A 255 -11.32 27.14 5.52
N PRO A 256 -11.71 26.96 4.25
CA PRO A 256 -12.88 26.22 3.80
C PRO A 256 -12.72 24.70 3.98
N PHE A 257 -13.77 24.02 4.44
CA PHE A 257 -13.72 22.58 4.72
C PHE A 257 -13.52 21.73 3.45
N ALA A 258 -14.11 22.16 2.34
CA ALA A 258 -13.96 21.54 1.02
C ALA A 258 -13.59 22.63 -0.02
N PRO A 259 -12.33 23.08 -0.08
CA PRO A 259 -11.90 24.20 -0.92
C PRO A 259 -12.22 24.01 -2.40
N ASN A 260 -12.09 22.77 -2.88
CA ASN A 260 -12.33 22.37 -4.26
C ASN A 260 -13.65 21.61 -4.44
N GLY A 261 -14.55 21.71 -3.46
CA GLY A 261 -15.82 20.98 -3.42
C GLY A 261 -15.67 19.46 -3.47
N ILE A 262 -16.78 18.78 -3.80
CA ILE A 262 -16.83 17.32 -3.95
C ILE A 262 -15.79 16.80 -4.95
N PRO A 263 -15.60 17.40 -6.14
CA PRO A 263 -14.61 16.90 -7.10
C PRO A 263 -13.18 16.88 -6.53
N GLY A 264 -12.81 17.85 -5.71
CA GLY A 264 -11.52 17.87 -5.02
C GLY A 264 -11.36 16.74 -4.00
N VAL A 265 -12.41 16.48 -3.21
CA VAL A 265 -12.42 15.36 -2.25
C VAL A 265 -12.31 14.02 -2.98
N LEU A 266 -13.08 13.83 -4.06
CA LEU A 266 -13.06 12.59 -4.84
C LEU A 266 -11.71 12.32 -5.52
N LYS A 267 -10.90 13.35 -5.82
CA LYS A 267 -9.52 13.14 -6.30
C LYS A 267 -8.63 12.42 -5.27
N GLY A 268 -8.93 12.54 -3.98
CA GLY A 268 -8.21 11.86 -2.91
C GLY A 268 -8.60 10.40 -2.70
N ILE A 269 -9.68 9.92 -3.34
CA ILE A 269 -10.20 8.54 -3.15
C ILE A 269 -9.13 7.49 -3.36
N SER A 270 -8.36 7.58 -4.45
CA SER A 270 -7.36 6.56 -4.77
C SER A 270 -6.30 6.42 -3.67
N GLY A 271 -5.83 7.54 -3.11
CA GLY A 271 -4.88 7.53 -1.99
C GLY A 271 -5.48 6.97 -0.70
N VAL A 272 -6.71 7.40 -0.36
CA VAL A 272 -7.41 6.92 0.84
C VAL A 272 -7.69 5.42 0.75
N PHE A 273 -8.19 4.92 -0.38
CA PHE A 273 -8.40 3.48 -0.58
C PHE A 273 -7.10 2.69 -0.53
N PHE A 274 -6.02 3.21 -1.12
CA PHE A 274 -4.71 2.59 -1.06
C PHE A 274 -4.21 2.41 0.39
N ALA A 275 -4.58 3.33 1.30
CA ALA A 275 -4.25 3.22 2.72
C ALA A 275 -4.98 2.09 3.48
N TYR A 276 -6.03 1.49 2.91
CA TYR A 276 -6.77 0.37 3.51
C TYR A 276 -6.45 -0.99 2.87
N ILE A 277 -5.59 -1.03 1.85
CA ILE A 277 -5.14 -2.28 1.22
C ILE A 277 -4.21 -3.03 2.20
N GLY A 278 -4.38 -4.35 2.33
CA GLY A 278 -3.45 -5.20 3.09
C GLY A 278 -4.10 -6.15 4.10
N PHE A 279 -5.36 -5.94 4.50
CA PHE A 279 -6.03 -6.85 5.45
C PHE A 279 -6.21 -8.28 4.88
N ASP A 280 -6.30 -8.40 3.56
CA ASP A 280 -6.45 -9.65 2.82
C ASP A 280 -5.15 -10.45 2.73
N ALA A 281 -3.99 -9.79 2.86
CA ALA A 281 -2.67 -10.43 2.89
C ALA A 281 -2.54 -11.42 4.06
N ILE A 282 -3.31 -11.24 5.14
CA ILE A 282 -3.38 -12.17 6.28
C ILE A 282 -3.79 -13.59 5.81
N SER A 283 -4.54 -13.72 4.71
CA SER A 283 -4.94 -15.03 4.18
C SER A 283 -3.76 -15.89 3.69
N THR A 284 -2.61 -15.28 3.37
CA THR A 284 -1.41 -16.00 2.92
C THR A 284 -0.74 -16.80 4.04
N THR A 285 -0.95 -16.40 5.30
CA THR A 285 -0.36 -17.05 6.49
C THR A 285 -1.29 -18.10 7.10
N ALA A 286 -2.34 -18.50 6.38
CA ALA A 286 -3.30 -19.51 6.83
C ALA A 286 -2.63 -20.83 7.26
N GLU A 287 -1.57 -21.23 6.56
CA GLU A 287 -0.83 -22.47 6.82
C GLU A 287 0.06 -22.40 8.09
N GLU A 288 0.45 -21.20 8.52
CA GLU A 288 1.21 -20.94 9.74
C GLU A 288 0.33 -20.61 10.96
N CYS A 289 -0.97 -20.49 10.74
CA CYS A 289 -1.95 -20.18 11.77
C CYS A 289 -2.37 -21.42 12.58
N LYS A 290 -2.48 -21.26 13.90
CA LYS A 290 -2.93 -22.33 14.81
C LYS A 290 -4.38 -22.74 14.56
N ASN A 291 -5.29 -21.77 14.40
CA ASN A 291 -6.70 -22.00 14.13
C ASN A 291 -7.20 -21.04 13.03
N PRO A 292 -6.89 -21.30 11.75
CA PRO A 292 -7.16 -20.36 10.66
C PRO A 292 -8.66 -20.06 10.48
N GLN A 293 -9.54 -21.03 10.75
CA GLN A 293 -10.99 -20.88 10.63
C GLN A 293 -11.57 -19.81 11.58
N ARG A 294 -10.96 -19.65 12.76
CA ARG A 294 -11.38 -18.68 13.76
C ARG A 294 -10.52 -17.42 13.76
N ASP A 295 -9.21 -17.59 13.59
CA ASP A 295 -8.23 -16.54 13.83
C ASP A 295 -8.06 -15.61 12.62
N LEU A 296 -8.10 -16.13 11.37
CA LEU A 296 -8.03 -15.29 10.18
C LEU A 296 -9.21 -14.30 10.09
N PRO A 297 -10.48 -14.73 10.25
CA PRO A 297 -11.61 -13.80 10.17
C PRO A 297 -11.54 -12.69 11.22
N ARG A 298 -11.12 -13.03 12.46
CA ARG A 298 -10.95 -12.05 13.53
C ARG A 298 -9.82 -11.08 13.22
N ALA A 299 -8.68 -11.58 12.74
CA ALA A 299 -7.54 -10.75 12.43
C ALA A 299 -7.83 -9.75 11.30
N MET A 300 -8.53 -10.19 10.23
CA MET A 300 -8.96 -9.31 9.14
C MET A 300 -9.85 -8.16 9.61
N ILE A 301 -10.77 -8.42 10.53
CA ILE A 301 -11.67 -7.39 11.07
C ILE A 301 -10.93 -6.48 12.07
N LEU A 302 -10.07 -7.05 12.94
CA LEU A 302 -9.35 -6.29 13.96
C LEU A 302 -8.22 -5.42 13.40
N ALA A 303 -7.67 -5.78 12.23
CA ALA A 303 -6.59 -5.03 11.61
C ALA A 303 -7.07 -3.75 10.90
N LEU A 304 -8.34 -3.69 10.51
CA LEU A 304 -8.97 -2.57 9.84
C LEU A 304 -9.46 -1.50 10.85
#